data_AF-A0A254TD14-F1
#
_entry.id   AF-A0A254TD14-F1
#
_cell.length_a   1.000
_cell.length_b   1.000
_cell.length_c   1.000
_cell.angle_alpha   90.00
_cell.angle_beta   90.00
_cell.angle_gamma   90.00
#
_symmetry.space_group_name_H-M   'P 1'
#
loop_
_entity.id
_entity.type
_entity.pdbx_description
1 polymer ?
#
loop_
_entity_poly.entity_id
_entity_poly.type
_entity_poly.pdbx_seq_one_letter_code
_entity_poly.pdbx_strand_id
1 'polypeptide(L)'
;MSYLVFVTFDLKGAGSPDYTNAYADLEKLGLRKVQQADQGGTVVIPTTAAMGTFNGKTAADVRADVAKWVQDAFTARRFKSEIFVVVGGDWAWGSRTT
;
A
#
# COMPACT_ATOMS: atom_id res chain seq x y z
N MET A 1 -13.24 -8.23 10.80
CA MET A 1 -13.43 -8.64 9.39
C MET A 1 -12.11 -8.49 8.67
N SER A 2 -11.91 -9.22 7.58
CA SER A 2 -10.68 -9.17 6.78
C SER A 2 -10.96 -8.42 5.48
N TYR A 3 -10.10 -7.46 5.15
CA TYR A 3 -10.26 -6.56 4.01
C TYR A 3 -9.06 -6.64 3.08
N LEU A 4 -9.29 -6.72 1.77
CA LEU A 4 -8.25 -6.57 0.77
C LEU A 4 -7.93 -5.09 0.60
N VAL A 5 -6.65 -4.72 0.69
CA VAL A 5 -6.18 -3.35 0.55
C VAL A 5 -5.23 -3.27 -0.63
N PHE A 6 -5.52 -2.34 -1.55
CA PHE A 6 -4.67 -1.96 -2.66
C PHE A 6 -4.13 -0.55 -2.42
N VAL A 7 -2.82 -0.40 -2.52
CA VAL A 7 -2.12 0.88 -2.41
C VAL A 7 -1.43 1.14 -3.73
N THR A 8 -1.67 2.30 -4.33
CA THR A 8 -0.87 2.85 -5.42
C THR A 8 -0.20 4.13 -4.97
N PHE A 9 1.02 4.38 -5.44
CA PHE A 9 1.79 5.54 -5.05
C PHE A 9 2.79 5.97 -6.12
N ASP A 10 3.02 7.26 -6.24
CA ASP A 10 4.10 7.82 -7.05
C ASP A 10 5.07 8.61 -6.18
N LEU A 11 6.36 8.57 -6.52
CA LEU A 11 7.42 9.29 -5.82
C LEU A 11 8.04 10.34 -6.75
N LYS A 12 7.94 11.62 -6.36
CA LYS A 12 8.42 12.75 -7.17
C LYS A 12 9.94 12.90 -7.07
N GLY A 13 10.61 12.91 -8.23
CA GLY A 13 12.06 13.07 -8.31
C GLY A 13 12.86 11.88 -7.78
N ALA A 14 12.22 10.71 -7.69
CA ALA A 14 12.78 9.49 -7.13
C ALA A 14 13.49 8.64 -8.18
N GLY A 15 14.58 7.99 -7.76
CA GLY A 15 15.27 6.97 -8.55
C GLY A 15 14.88 5.54 -8.16
N SER A 16 15.41 4.55 -8.87
CA SER A 16 15.22 3.13 -8.54
C SER A 16 15.54 2.73 -7.08
N PRO A 17 16.57 3.30 -6.41
CA PRO A 17 16.84 3.01 -5.00
C PRO A 17 15.71 3.48 -4.07
N ASP A 18 15.06 4.59 -4.37
CA ASP A 18 13.96 5.13 -3.56
C ASP A 18 12.75 4.21 -3.62
N TYR A 19 12.40 3.75 -4.83
CA TYR A 19 11.34 2.76 -5.00
C TYR A 19 11.66 1.43 -4.30
N THR A 20 12.92 0.99 -4.33
CA THR A 20 13.34 -0.23 -3.61
C THR A 20 13.14 -0.07 -2.10
N ASN A 21 13.52 1.08 -1.54
CA ASN A 21 13.30 1.40 -0.13
C ASN A 21 11.81 1.51 0.21
N ALA A 22 11.01 2.13 -0.66
CA ALA A 22 9.57 2.24 -0.48
C ALA A 22 8.91 0.85 -0.40
N TYR A 23 9.23 -0.06 -1.32
CA TYR A 23 8.70 -1.43 -1.26
C TYR A 23 9.16 -2.20 -0.03
N ALA A 24 10.42 -2.02 0.41
CA ALA A 24 10.90 -2.65 1.64
C ALA A 24 10.13 -2.17 2.88
N ASP A 25 9.70 -0.90 2.91
CA ASP A 25 8.88 -0.37 4.00
C ASP A 25 7.41 -0.81 3.89
N LEU A 26 6.85 -0.85 2.68
CA LEU A 26 5.51 -1.41 2.43
C LEU A 26 5.42 -2.88 2.84
N GLU A 27 6.45 -3.69 2.56
CA GLU A 27 6.47 -5.10 2.91
C GLU A 27 6.45 -5.33 4.43
N LYS A 28 7.11 -4.48 5.20
CA LYS A 28 7.03 -4.50 6.68
C LYS A 28 5.63 -4.19 7.20
N LEU A 29 4.85 -3.42 6.44
CA LEU A 29 3.43 -3.14 6.73
C LEU A 29 2.50 -4.26 6.24
N GLY A 30 3.02 -5.31 5.60
CA GLY A 30 2.21 -6.39 5.02
C GLY A 30 1.67 -6.09 3.61
N LEU A 31 2.15 -5.02 2.96
CA LEU A 31 1.83 -4.66 1.57
C LEU A 31 2.92 -5.18 0.64
N ARG A 32 2.57 -6.09 -0.27
CA ARG A 32 3.50 -6.78 -1.18
C ARG A 32 3.13 -6.60 -2.64
N LYS A 33 4.13 -6.63 -3.51
CA LYS A 33 3.92 -6.69 -4.97
C LYS A 33 3.53 -8.07 -5.45
N VAL A 34 4.12 -9.11 -4.85
CA VAL A 34 3.89 -10.50 -5.23
C VAL A 34 2.75 -11.02 -4.37
N GLN A 35 1.67 -11.43 -5.01
CA GLN A 35 0.48 -11.98 -4.38
C GLN A 35 0.31 -13.44 -4.78
N GLN A 36 -0.16 -14.26 -3.86
CA GLN A 36 -0.58 -15.63 -4.16
C GLN A 36 -1.96 -15.58 -4.80
N ALA A 37 -2.12 -16.27 -5.92
CA ALA A 37 -3.38 -16.46 -6.60
C ALA A 37 -4.01 -17.81 -6.23
N ASP A 38 -5.29 -17.93 -6.54
CA ASP A 38 -6.24 -18.96 -6.07
C ASP A 38 -5.87 -20.41 -6.45
N GLN A 39 -4.80 -20.62 -7.22
CA GLN A 39 -4.32 -21.91 -7.71
C GLN A 39 -2.82 -22.15 -7.46
N GLY A 40 -2.21 -21.46 -6.48
CA GLY A 40 -0.80 -21.62 -6.12
C GLY A 40 0.19 -20.93 -7.07
N GLY A 41 -0.31 -20.15 -8.03
CA GLY A 41 0.50 -19.26 -8.84
C GLY A 41 0.75 -17.92 -8.15
N THR A 42 1.77 -17.20 -8.60
CA THR A 42 2.06 -15.83 -8.12
C THR A 42 1.67 -14.79 -9.16
N VAL A 43 1.00 -13.73 -8.73
CA VAL A 43 0.75 -12.54 -9.55
C VAL A 43 1.64 -11.41 -9.06
N VAL A 44 2.31 -10.73 -9.99
CA VAL A 44 3.14 -9.56 -9.68
C VAL A 44 2.35 -8.32 -10.06
N ILE A 45 2.03 -7.50 -9.07
CA ILE A 45 1.41 -6.19 -9.29
C ILE A 45 2.42 -5.31 -10.05
N PRO A 46 1.96 -4.50 -11.03
CA PRO A 46 2.79 -3.50 -11.70
C PRO A 46 3.56 -2.61 -10.74
N THR A 47 4.53 -1.86 -11.27
CA THR A 47 5.20 -0.81 -10.51
C THR A 47 4.18 0.18 -9.94
N THR A 48 4.63 0.96 -8.95
CA THR A 48 3.85 1.97 -8.21
C THR A 48 2.66 1.43 -7.44
N ALA A 49 2.57 0.11 -7.16
CA ALA A 49 1.49 -0.45 -6.38
C ALA A 49 1.88 -1.67 -5.53
N ALA A 50 1.10 -1.92 -4.47
CA ALA A 50 1.21 -3.07 -3.59
C ALA A 50 -0.17 -3.45 -3.00
N MET A 51 -0.34 -4.70 -2.59
CA MET A 51 -1.56 -5.17 -1.92
C MET A 51 -1.26 -5.92 -0.63
N GLY A 52 -2.24 -5.96 0.25
CA GLY A 52 -2.20 -6.76 1.47
C GLY A 52 -3.60 -7.00 2.01
N THR A 53 -3.68 -7.87 3.00
CA THR A 53 -4.94 -8.18 3.68
C THR A 53 -4.84 -7.74 5.13
N PHE A 54 -5.83 -6.98 5.57
CA PHE A 54 -5.83 -6.34 6.89
C PHE A 54 -7.11 -6.65 7.64
N ASN A 55 -6.97 -6.90 8.94
CA ASN A 55 -8.11 -7.06 9.82
C ASN A 55 -8.54 -5.70 10.38
N GLY A 56 -9.84 -5.46 10.42
CA GLY A 56 -10.40 -4.25 11.02
C GLY A 56 -11.89 -4.38 11.33
N LYS A 57 -12.43 -3.31 11.92
CA LYS A 57 -13.85 -3.20 12.27
C LYS A 57 -14.69 -2.78 11.06
N THR A 58 -14.20 -1.80 10.29
CA THR A 58 -14.84 -1.32 9.06
C THR A 58 -13.80 -1.08 7.96
N ALA A 59 -14.22 -1.06 6.69
CA ALA A 59 -13.32 -0.70 5.58
C ALA A 59 -12.75 0.73 5.74
N ALA A 60 -13.53 1.65 6.32
CA ALA A 60 -13.10 3.03 6.56
C ALA A 60 -11.97 3.13 7.60
N ASP A 61 -12.05 2.34 8.68
CA ASP A 61 -11.00 2.27 9.71
C ASP A 61 -9.71 1.70 9.10
N VAL A 62 -9.82 0.56 8.39
CA VAL A 62 -8.67 -0.06 7.71
C VAL A 62 -8.02 0.91 6.71
N ARG A 63 -8.83 1.62 5.93
CA ARG A 63 -8.34 2.64 4.98
C ARG A 63 -7.60 3.75 5.70
N ALA A 64 -8.11 4.23 6.84
CA ALA A 64 -7.49 5.29 7.62
C ALA A 64 -6.13 4.86 8.18
N ASP A 65 -6.09 3.67 8.78
CA ASP A 65 -4.89 3.10 9.39
C ASP A 65 -3.81 2.82 8.35
N VAL A 66 -4.13 2.09 7.28
CA VAL A 66 -3.14 1.77 6.23
C VAL A 66 -2.64 3.03 5.53
N ALA A 67 -3.53 3.98 5.19
CA ALA A 67 -3.10 5.24 4.58
C ALA A 67 -2.15 6.03 5.49
N LYS A 68 -2.41 6.03 6.81
CA LYS A 68 -1.52 6.68 7.79
C LYS A 68 -0.17 5.96 7.88
N TRP A 69 -0.15 4.64 7.96
CA TRP A 69 1.11 3.89 8.08
C TRP A 69 2.00 4.06 6.86
N VAL A 70 1.42 4.02 5.65
CA VAL A 70 2.17 4.27 4.41
C VAL A 70 2.69 5.70 4.37
N GLN A 71 1.85 6.68 4.73
CA GLN A 71 2.26 8.08 4.80
C GLN A 71 3.44 8.27 5.77
N ASP A 72 3.34 7.74 6.99
CA ASP A 72 4.39 7.83 8.01
C ASP A 72 5.71 7.20 7.53
N ALA A 73 5.64 6.04 6.87
CA ALA A 73 6.81 5.36 6.31
C ALA A 73 7.51 6.20 5.23
N PHE A 74 6.74 6.80 4.32
CA PHE A 74 7.29 7.61 3.24
C PHE A 74 7.81 8.97 3.75
N THR A 75 7.13 9.57 4.74
CA THR A 75 7.61 10.77 5.44
C THR A 75 8.93 10.51 6.17
N ALA A 76 9.10 9.35 6.82
CA ALA A 76 10.34 8.98 7.50
C ALA A 76 11.54 8.91 6.53
N ARG A 77 11.28 8.56 5.26
CA ARG A 77 12.27 8.57 4.17
C ARG A 77 12.44 9.92 3.49
N ARG A 78 11.63 10.92 3.86
CA ARG A 78 11.53 12.25 3.20
C ARG A 78 11.14 12.16 1.73
N PHE A 79 10.40 11.12 1.35
CA PHE A 79 9.87 11.03 0.01
C PHE A 79 8.78 12.09 -0.20
N LYS A 80 8.76 12.70 -1.39
CA LYS A 80 7.62 13.47 -1.86
C LYS A 80 6.72 12.53 -2.63
N SER A 81 5.49 12.32 -2.18
CA SER A 81 4.66 11.25 -2.73
C SER A 81 3.19 11.61 -2.90
N GLU A 82 2.57 10.92 -3.83
CA GLU A 82 1.11 10.80 -3.94
C GLU A 82 0.75 9.36 -3.59
N ILE A 83 -0.16 9.16 -2.64
CA ILE A 83 -0.55 7.85 -2.14
C ILE A 83 -2.06 7.73 -2.30
N PHE A 84 -2.54 6.61 -2.83
CA PHE A 84 -3.96 6.28 -2.92
C PHE A 84 -4.20 4.87 -2.39
N VAL A 85 -5.16 4.73 -1.49
CA VAL A 85 -5.51 3.46 -0.85
C VAL A 85 -6.94 3.11 -1.19
N VAL A 86 -7.19 1.86 -1.56
CA VAL A 86 -8.51 1.26 -1.78
C VAL A 86 -8.65 0.03 -0.89
N VAL A 87 -9.78 -0.08 -0.20
CA VAL A 87 -10.14 -1.20 0.67
C VAL A 87 -11.41 -1.84 0.13
N GLY A 88 -11.31 -3.10 -0.30
CA GLY A 88 -12.43 -3.91 -0.79
C GLY A 88 -13.16 -4.64 0.34
N GLY A 89 -14.42 -5.01 0.12
CA GLY A 89 -15.31 -5.65 1.11
C GLY A 89 -16.55 -4.79 1.37
N ASP A 90 -16.35 -3.57 1.89
CA ASP A 90 -17.40 -2.55 2.08
C ASP A 90 -17.07 -1.22 1.38
N TRP A 91 -16.02 -1.23 0.55
CA TRP A 91 -15.49 -0.10 -0.23
C TRP A 91 -15.16 1.17 0.58
N ALA A 92 -13.88 1.39 0.80
CA ALA A 92 -13.37 2.69 1.23
C ALA A 92 -12.13 3.05 0.42
N TRP A 93 -11.98 4.32 0.07
CA TRP A 93 -10.77 4.80 -0.59
C TRP A 93 -10.39 6.19 -0.09
N GLY A 94 -9.16 6.61 -0.40
CA GLY A 94 -8.70 7.95 -0.09
C GLY A 94 -7.26 8.16 -0.48
N SER A 95 -6.88 9.43 -0.60
CA SER A 95 -5.52 9.84 -0.90
C SER A 95 -4.82 10.48 0.29
N ARG A 96 -3.49 10.42 0.23
CA ARG A 96 -2.54 11.14 1.10
C ARG A 96 -1.38 11.63 0.25
N THR A 97 -0.64 12.61 0.77
CA THR A 97 0.62 13.06 0.19
C THR A 97 1.66 13.19 1.29
N THR A 98 2.93 13.19 0.90
CA THR A 98 4.07 13.51 1.77
C THR A 98 4.97 14.56 1.13
#